data_AF-A0AAU1C7B0-F1
#
_entry.id   AF-A0AAU1C7B0-F1
#
_cell.length_a   1.000
_cell.length_b   1.000
_cell.length_c   1.000
_cell.angle_alpha   90.00
_cell.angle_beta   90.00
_cell.angle_gamma   90.00
#
_symmetry.space_group_name_H-M   'P 1'
#
loop_
_entity.id
_entity.type
_entity.pdbx_description
1 polymer ?
#
loop_
_entity_poly.entity_id
_entity_poly.type
_entity_poly.pdbx_seq_one_letter_code
_entity_poly.pdbx_strand_id
1 'polypeptide(L)' 'MTLWRQVLGALNDPQATGREKVLAKGAAELARTRSAGPAPDADDVIRIAMTAFAVLLDPSTAAAAAE' A
#
# COMPACT_ATOMS: atom_id res chain seq x y z
N MET A 1 6.41 3.40 15.68
CA MET A 1 6.88 4.05 14.43
C MET A 1 5.66 4.23 13.54
N THR A 2 5.43 5.41 12.94
CA THR A 2 4.21 5.66 12.16
C THR A 2 4.24 4.93 10.82
N LEU A 3 3.08 4.53 10.28
CA LEU A 3 2.96 3.85 8.99
C LEU A 3 3.66 4.63 7.87
N TRP A 4 3.44 5.95 7.80
CA TRP A 4 4.05 6.81 6.78
C TRP A 4 5.57 6.83 6.80
N ARG A 5 6.18 6.76 7.99
CA ARG A 5 7.64 6.69 8.10
C ARG A 5 8.20 5.34 7.63
N GLN A 6 7.43 4.26 7.80
CA GLN A 6 7.78 2.95 7.25
C GLN A 6 7.61 2.92 5.72
N VAL A 7 6.52 3.50 5.20
CA VAL A 7 6.28 3.64 3.76
C VAL A 7 7.40 4.41 3.10
N LEU A 8 7.81 5.56 3.66
CA LEU A 8 8.96 6.32 3.14
C LEU A 8 10.26 5.51 3.18
N GLY A 9 10.49 4.72 4.24
CA GLY A 9 11.64 3.82 4.29
C GLY A 9 11.61 2.77 3.18
N ALA A 10 10.45 2.12 2.99
CA ALA A 10 10.23 1.09 1.97
C ALA A 10 10.31 1.63 0.52
N LEU A 11 10.00 2.91 0.31
CA LEU A 11 10.19 3.59 -0.98
C LEU A 11 11.67 3.88 -1.26
N ASN A 12 12.43 4.24 -0.23
CA ASN A 12 13.84 4.60 -0.37
C ASN A 12 14.80 3.40 -0.36
N ASP A 13 14.37 2.25 0.16
CA ASP A 13 15.14 1.01 0.16
C ASP A 13 14.37 -0.13 -0.54
N PRO A 14 14.64 -0.38 -1.83
CA PRO A 14 14.04 -1.48 -2.58
C PRO A 14 14.33 -2.88 -2.03
N GLN A 15 15.41 -3.04 -1.26
CA GLN A 15 15.86 -4.33 -0.71
C GLN A 15 15.35 -4.56 0.72
N ALA A 16 14.60 -3.61 1.28
CA ALA A 16 14.07 -3.74 2.63
C ALA A 16 13.16 -4.98 2.75
N THR A 17 13.46 -5.84 3.72
CA THR A 17 12.63 -7.00 4.04
C THR A 17 11.20 -6.57 4.37
N GLY A 18 10.23 -7.14 3.67
CA GLY A 18 8.81 -6.81 3.86
C GLY A 18 8.37 -5.49 3.22
N ARG A 19 9.18 -4.91 2.32
CA ARG A 19 8.87 -3.69 1.56
C ARG A 19 7.45 -3.69 0.98
N GLU A 20 7.10 -4.71 0.19
CA GLU A 20 5.79 -4.77 -0.48
C GLU A 20 4.62 -4.76 0.50
N LYS A 21 4.75 -5.46 1.64
CA LYS A 21 3.73 -5.47 2.69
C LYS A 21 3.54 -4.10 3.33
N VAL A 22 4.62 -3.34 3.53
CA VAL A 22 4.55 -1.97 4.06
C VAL A 22 3.91 -1.04 3.04
N LEU A 23 4.28 -1.15 1.77
CA LEU A 23 3.70 -0.34 0.69
C LEU A 23 2.21 -0.66 0.49
N ALA A 24 1.81 -1.94 0.55
CA ALA A 24 0.42 -2.36 0.46
C ALA A 24 -0.44 -1.77 1.58
N LYS A 25 0.06 -1.77 2.83
CA LYS A 25 -0.61 -1.12 3.96
C LYS A 25 -0.74 0.39 3.77
N GLY A 26 0.32 1.03 3.29
CA GLY A 26 0.29 2.46 2.95
C GLY A 26 -0.73 2.78 1.86
N ALA A 27 -0.86 1.91 0.87
CA ALA A 27 -1.77 2.10 -0.25
C ALA A 27 -3.23 1.89 0.20
N ALA A 28 -3.50 0.89 1.04
CA ALA A 28 -4.80 0.67 1.65
C ALA A 28 -5.24 1.85 2.52
N GLU A 29 -4.35 2.38 3.36
CA GLU A 29 -4.65 3.57 4.18
C GLU A 29 -4.91 4.80 3.29
N LEU A 30 -4.11 4.99 2.24
CA LEU A 30 -4.30 6.10 1.31
C LEU A 30 -5.61 5.96 0.51
N ALA A 31 -6.01 4.74 0.17
CA ALA A 31 -7.29 4.46 -0.45
C ALA A 31 -8.46 4.78 0.49
N ARG A 32 -8.39 4.33 1.76
CA ARG A 32 -9.38 4.63 2.82
C ARG A 32 -9.54 6.13 3.03
N THR A 33 -8.45 6.89 3.05
CA THR A 33 -8.50 8.35 3.26
C THR A 33 -9.03 9.13 2.05
N ARG A 34 -8.89 8.59 0.83
CA ARG A 34 -9.38 9.23 -0.40
C ARG A 34 -10.82 8.87 -0.74
N SER A 35 -11.34 7.78 -0.20
CA SER A 35 -12.72 7.33 -0.41
C SER A 35 -13.59 7.67 0.81
N ALA A 36 -14.72 8.33 0.59
CA ALA A 36 -15.77 8.46 1.60
C ALA A 36 -16.70 7.22 1.62
N GLY A 37 -16.39 6.20 0.83
CA GLY A 37 -17.20 5.01 0.60
C GLY A 37 -16.75 3.77 1.39
N PRO A 38 -17.07 2.55 0.92
CA PRO A 38 -16.69 1.30 1.58
C PRO A 38 -15.17 1.15 1.68
N ALA A 39 -14.74 0.21 2.53
CA ALA A 39 -13.34 -0.16 2.64
C ALA A 39 -12.77 -0.52 1.25
N PRO A 40 -11.53 -0.11 0.94
CA PRO A 40 -10.92 -0.38 -0.36
C PRO A 40 -10.72 -1.89 -0.54
N ASP A 41 -10.93 -2.35 -1.76
CA ASP A 41 -10.62 -3.73 -2.15
C ASP A 41 -9.16 -3.86 -2.65
N ALA A 42 -8.78 -5.07 -3.05
CA ALA A 42 -7.44 -5.35 -3.54
C ALA A 42 -7.09 -4.53 -4.81
N ASP A 43 -8.05 -4.28 -5.69
CA ASP A 43 -7.83 -3.52 -6.93
C ASP A 43 -7.59 -2.05 -6.62
N ASP A 44 -8.31 -1.48 -5.65
CA ASP A 44 -8.05 -0.14 -5.14
C ASP A 44 -6.64 -0.02 -4.54
N VAL A 45 -6.20 -1.01 -3.75
CA VAL A 45 -4.86 -1.05 -3.18
C VAL A 45 -3.79 -1.10 -4.27
N ILE A 46 -3.96 -1.97 -5.28
CA ILE A 46 -3.04 -2.07 -6.42
C ILE A 46 -2.99 -0.75 -7.20
N ARG A 47 -4.14 -0.17 -7.51
CA ARG A 47 -4.26 1.10 -8.24
C ARG A 47 -3.56 2.23 -7.49
N ILE A 48 -3.74 2.31 -6.18
CA ILE A 48 -3.09 3.34 -5.35
C ILE A 48 -1.58 3.10 -5.25
N ALA A 49 -1.13 1.86 -5.03
CA ALA A 49 0.30 1.56 -5.02
C ALA A 49 0.97 1.92 -6.36
N MET A 50 0.31 1.62 -7.48
CA MET A 50 0.83 1.96 -8.79
C MET A 50 0.89 3.48 -9.00
N THR A 51 -0.20 4.20 -8.70
CA THR A 51 -0.31 5.64 -9.00
C THR A 51 0.40 6.55 -8.00
N ALA A 52 0.48 6.17 -6.72
CA ALA A 52 1.07 6.99 -5.68
C ALA A 52 2.50 6.58 -5.33
N PHE A 53 2.83 5.29 -5.47
CA PHE A 53 4.13 4.74 -5.05
C PHE A 53 4.98 4.21 -6.22
N ALA A 54 4.45 4.21 -7.45
CA ALA A 54 5.09 3.63 -8.63
C ALA A 54 5.51 2.15 -8.43
N VAL A 55 4.70 1.39 -7.70
CA VAL A 55 4.93 -0.03 -7.42
C VAL A 55 3.72 -0.85 -7.83
N LEU A 56 3.97 -1.91 -8.61
CA LEU A 56 2.98 -2.95 -8.88
C LEU A 56 3.08 -4.00 -7.77
N LEU A 57 1.99 -4.17 -7.01
CA LEU A 57 1.90 -5.15 -5.93
C LEU A 57 1.39 -6.49 -6.46
N ASP A 58 1.84 -7.57 -5.83
CA ASP A 58 1.21 -8.88 -5.99
C ASP A 58 -0.24 -8.85 -5.48
N PRO A 59 -1.22 -9.42 -6.22
CA PRO A 59 -2.62 -9.40 -5.81
C PRO A 59 -2.90 -10.00 -4.43
N SER A 60 -2.16 -11.05 -4.03
CA SER A 60 -2.33 -11.64 -2.69
C SER A 60 -1.86 -10.71 -1.59
N THR A 61 -0.81 -9.93 -1.84
CA THR A 61 -0.30 -8.92 -0.89
C THR A 61 -1.26 -7.73 -0.79
N ALA A 62 -1.87 -7.32 -1.90
CA ALA A 62 -2.88 -6.28 -1.92
C ALA A 62 -4.15 -6.70 -1.18
N ALA A 63 -4.65 -7.92 -1.43
CA ALA A 63 -5.81 -8.47 -0.74
C ALA A 63 -5.59 -8.54 0.78
N ALA A 64 -4.42 -9.00 1.22
CA ALA A 64 -4.08 -9.06 2.65
C ALA A 64 -3.95 -7.68 3.32
N ALA A 65 -3.87 -6.58 2.56
CA ALA A 65 -3.86 -5.21 3.09
C ALA A 65 -5.24 -4.53 3.01
N ALA A 66 -6.15 -5.06 2.20
CA ALA A 66 -7.52 -4.59 2.03
C ALA A 66 -8.45 -5.04 3.18
N GLU A 67 -8.14 -6.17 3.84
CA GLU A 67 -8.80 -6.63 5.08
C GLU A 67 -8.73 -5.58 6.22
#